data_AF-K9AW53-F1
#
_entry.id   AF-K9AW53-F1
#
_cell.length_a   1.000
_cell.length_b   1.000
_cell.length_c   1.000
_cell.angle_alpha   90.00
_cell.angle_beta   90.00
_cell.angle_gamma   90.00
#
_symmetry.space_group_name_H-M   'P 1'
#
loop_
_entity.id
_entity.type
_entity.pdbx_description
1 polymer ?
#
loop_
_entity_poly.entity_id
_entity_poly.type
_entity_poly.pdbx_seq_one_letter_code
_entity_poly.pdbx_strand_id
1 'polypeptide(L)'
;MAHLHSAFIQKTNTFSGSLLYKIKPSSYDAQRLASSVNTGHSASYTQGKTSNMEPVMQKKRYTTPFAEFICKDVNGYYNVRLGPKIYLVNVSLNYTPDFDTEFFGGIQAAAFDWHSILVKETPDSELRPINEEELSVYWLKGNIKKLVNYQRAIQRSAKSQTPRYSKEQRIEYRNAQYNGA
;
A
#
# COMPACT_ATOMS: atom_id res chain seq x y z
N MET A 1 36.93 -6.94 -52.43
CA MET A 1 36.33 -8.19 -51.96
C MET A 1 36.79 -8.39 -50.53
N ALA A 2 36.07 -7.80 -49.57
CA ALA A 2 36.58 -7.57 -48.22
C ALA A 2 35.59 -8.11 -47.16
N HIS A 3 36.19 -8.83 -46.22
CA HIS A 3 35.78 -9.16 -44.85
C HIS A 3 34.64 -10.15 -44.55
N LEU A 4 35.11 -11.24 -43.95
CA LEU A 4 34.48 -12.20 -43.05
C LEU A 4 33.69 -11.54 -41.91
N HIS A 5 32.66 -12.24 -41.41
CA HIS A 5 32.54 -12.76 -40.02
C HIS A 5 31.06 -13.10 -39.72
N SER A 6 30.70 -14.38 -39.85
CA SER A 6 29.49 -14.94 -39.24
C SER A 6 29.81 -15.37 -37.81
N ALA A 7 29.34 -14.60 -36.83
CA ALA A 7 29.48 -14.92 -35.42
C ALA A 7 28.22 -15.62 -34.90
N PHE A 8 28.49 -16.79 -34.32
CA PHE A 8 27.65 -17.63 -33.47
C PHE A 8 26.86 -16.83 -32.44
N ILE A 9 25.54 -17.02 -32.34
CA ILE A 9 24.77 -16.67 -31.13
C ILE A 9 23.95 -17.87 -30.68
N GLN A 10 24.16 -18.16 -29.40
CA GLN A 10 23.86 -19.38 -28.68
C GLN A 10 22.36 -19.53 -28.42
N LYS A 11 21.85 -20.75 -28.60
CA LYS A 11 20.55 -21.19 -28.07
C LYS A 11 20.66 -21.29 -26.55
N THR A 12 19.81 -20.59 -25.82
CA THR A 12 19.57 -20.85 -24.40
C THR A 12 18.09 -20.98 -24.11
N ASN A 13 17.69 -22.24 -23.94
CA ASN A 13 16.77 -22.81 -22.95
C ASN A 13 15.45 -22.09 -22.64
N THR A 14 14.39 -22.69 -23.18
CA THR A 14 13.01 -22.65 -22.70
C THR A 14 12.93 -23.25 -21.28
N PHE A 15 12.60 -22.46 -20.28
CA PHE A 15 12.18 -22.98 -18.98
C PHE A 15 10.65 -22.96 -18.91
N SER A 16 10.09 -24.16 -19.03
CA SER A 16 8.70 -24.51 -18.72
C SER A 16 8.54 -24.60 -17.20
N GLY A 17 7.54 -23.93 -16.64
CA GLY A 17 7.28 -23.94 -15.21
C GLY A 17 5.92 -23.35 -14.87
N SER A 18 4.88 -24.16 -15.06
CA SER A 18 3.52 -23.92 -14.58
C SER A 18 3.43 -24.02 -13.06
N LEU A 19 2.99 -22.97 -12.35
CA LEU A 19 2.37 -23.09 -11.03
C LEU A 19 1.22 -22.09 -10.89
N LEU A 20 0.02 -22.60 -11.13
CA LEU A 20 -1.27 -21.95 -10.94
C LEU A 20 -1.71 -22.13 -9.47
N TYR A 21 -1.42 -21.18 -8.59
CA TYR A 21 -2.03 -21.17 -7.25
C TYR A 21 -3.40 -20.48 -7.29
N LYS A 22 -4.45 -21.31 -7.34
CA LYS A 22 -5.84 -20.92 -7.03
C LYS A 22 -5.94 -20.63 -5.53
N ILE A 23 -6.08 -19.37 -5.16
CA ILE A 23 -6.51 -18.99 -3.81
C ILE A 23 -8.04 -19.13 -3.77
N LYS A 24 -8.54 -20.09 -2.98
CA LYS A 24 -9.96 -20.17 -2.61
C LYS A 24 -10.22 -19.23 -1.43
N PRO A 25 -11.33 -18.47 -1.37
CA PRO A 25 -11.68 -17.72 -0.18
C PRO A 25 -12.17 -18.66 0.93
N SER A 26 -11.55 -18.54 2.10
CA SER A 26 -11.98 -19.20 3.34
C SER A 26 -13.26 -18.53 3.84
N SER A 27 -14.37 -19.25 3.76
CA SER A 27 -15.65 -18.90 4.38
C SER A 27 -15.49 -18.88 5.90
N TYR A 28 -15.84 -17.76 6.55
CA TYR A 28 -15.94 -17.70 8.01
C TYR A 28 -17.32 -18.25 8.43
N ASP A 29 -17.32 -19.40 9.08
CA ASP A 29 -18.46 -19.92 9.82
C ASP A 29 -18.77 -19.01 11.00
N ALA A 30 -20.00 -18.50 11.04
CA ALA A 30 -20.54 -17.76 12.17
C ALA A 30 -20.98 -18.74 13.27
N GLN A 31 -20.09 -19.04 14.22
CA GLN A 31 -20.47 -19.74 15.44
C GLN A 31 -21.02 -18.75 16.47
N ARG A 32 -22.34 -18.70 16.52
CA ARG A 32 -23.19 -18.06 17.52
C ARG A 32 -22.98 -18.78 18.87
N LEU A 33 -22.16 -18.21 19.76
CA LEU A 33 -22.09 -18.66 21.16
C LEU A 33 -23.22 -18.00 21.94
N ALA A 34 -24.21 -18.82 22.29
CA ALA A 34 -25.30 -18.48 23.18
C ALA A 34 -24.77 -18.18 24.60
N SER A 35 -25.32 -17.14 25.21
CA SER A 35 -25.09 -16.72 26.59
C SER A 35 -25.55 -17.78 27.59
N SER A 36 -24.69 -18.13 28.55
CA SER A 36 -25.06 -18.86 29.75
C SER A 36 -25.51 -17.88 30.83
N VAL A 37 -26.81 -17.93 31.18
CA VAL A 37 -27.36 -17.31 32.38
C VAL A 37 -26.87 -18.11 33.58
N ASN A 38 -26.21 -17.46 34.55
CA ASN A 38 -25.93 -18.08 35.84
C ASN A 38 -26.49 -17.23 36.97
N THR A 39 -27.45 -17.85 37.66
CA THR A 39 -28.13 -17.39 38.88
C THR A 39 -27.29 -17.76 40.11
N GLY A 40 -27.16 -16.83 41.06
CA GLY A 40 -26.99 -17.12 42.49
C GLY A 40 -25.57 -17.21 43.04
N HIS A 41 -25.18 -16.25 43.89
CA HIS A 41 -24.93 -16.43 45.33
C HIS A 41 -24.09 -15.26 45.88
N SER A 42 -24.64 -14.56 46.88
CA SER A 42 -23.92 -13.54 47.67
C SER A 42 -22.74 -14.14 48.41
N ALA A 43 -21.57 -13.50 48.30
CA ALA A 43 -20.47 -13.64 49.24
C ALA A 43 -20.02 -12.25 49.68
N SER A 44 -20.22 -11.96 50.96
CA SER A 44 -19.69 -10.78 51.64
C SER A 44 -18.19 -10.93 51.86
N TYR A 45 -17.38 -10.03 51.29
CA TYR A 45 -15.97 -9.91 51.64
C TYR A 45 -15.72 -8.62 52.43
N THR A 46 -15.08 -8.78 53.57
CA THR A 46 -14.59 -7.72 54.45
C THR A 46 -13.30 -7.09 53.90
N GLN A 47 -13.12 -5.82 54.26
CA GLN A 47 -12.02 -4.91 53.91
C GLN A 47 -10.61 -5.48 54.16
N GLY A 48 -9.77 -5.45 53.12
CA GLY A 48 -8.31 -5.51 53.23
C GLY A 48 -7.71 -4.26 52.59
N LYS A 49 -7.06 -3.41 53.41
CA LYS A 49 -6.39 -2.18 52.97
C LYS A 49 -5.07 -2.55 52.29
N THR A 50 -5.06 -2.64 50.96
CA THR A 50 -3.83 -2.78 50.17
C THR A 50 -3.42 -1.42 49.62
N SER A 51 -2.17 -1.06 49.83
CA SER A 51 -1.52 0.15 49.31
C SER A 51 -1.75 0.32 47.80
N ASN A 52 -2.20 1.51 47.41
CA ASN A 52 -2.42 1.92 46.03
C ASN A 52 -1.14 1.81 45.20
N MET A 53 -0.98 0.71 44.48
CA MET A 53 -0.07 0.60 43.34
C MET A 53 -0.96 0.23 42.14
N GLU A 54 -1.69 1.22 41.62
CA GLU A 54 -2.36 1.07 40.33
C GLU A 54 -1.29 0.80 39.27
N PRO A 55 -1.28 -0.35 38.58
CA PRO A 55 -0.50 -0.48 37.37
C PRO A 55 -1.07 0.52 36.37
N VAL A 56 -0.29 1.56 36.03
CA VAL A 56 -0.63 2.50 34.96
C VAL A 56 -0.61 1.70 33.64
N MET A 57 -1.71 1.02 33.36
CA MET A 57 -1.95 0.33 32.11
C MET A 57 -2.11 1.43 31.06
N GLN A 58 -1.02 1.75 30.37
CA GLN A 58 -1.04 2.64 29.21
C GLN A 58 -2.02 2.05 28.20
N LYS A 59 -3.25 2.57 28.19
CA LYS A 59 -4.30 2.16 27.26
C LYS A 59 -3.85 2.58 25.86
N LYS A 60 -3.17 1.67 25.16
CA LYS A 60 -2.88 1.81 23.72
C LYS A 60 -4.21 2.02 23.03
N ARG A 61 -4.42 3.19 22.42
CA ARG A 61 -5.62 3.48 21.64
C ARG A 61 -5.49 2.73 20.32
N TYR A 62 -6.17 1.59 20.22
CA TYR A 62 -6.17 0.73 19.03
C TYR A 62 -7.08 1.23 17.89
N THR A 63 -7.61 2.46 17.99
CA THR A 63 -8.40 3.07 16.93
C THR A 63 -7.46 3.48 15.80
N THR A 64 -7.43 2.66 14.75
CA THR A 64 -6.97 3.09 13.43
C THR A 64 -7.91 4.21 12.96
N PRO A 65 -7.40 5.37 12.53
CA PRO A 65 -8.25 6.46 12.09
C PRO A 65 -8.87 6.13 10.72
N PHE A 66 -9.89 6.90 10.35
CA PHE A 66 -10.36 6.98 8.98
C PHE A 66 -9.17 7.27 8.05
N ALA A 67 -9.07 6.56 6.91
CA ALA A 67 -7.94 6.65 6.01
C ALA A 67 -8.42 6.73 4.56
N GLU A 68 -8.06 7.82 3.87
CA GLU A 68 -8.53 8.11 2.52
C GLU A 68 -7.43 8.76 1.68
N PHE A 69 -7.35 8.39 0.40
CA PHE A 69 -6.56 9.12 -0.58
C PHE A 69 -7.42 10.23 -1.18
N ILE A 70 -6.95 11.49 -1.11
CA ILE A 70 -7.68 12.64 -1.64
C ILE A 70 -7.32 12.83 -3.12
N CYS A 71 -6.06 13.13 -3.39
CA CYS A 71 -5.59 13.45 -4.74
C CYS A 71 -4.06 13.38 -4.83
N LYS A 72 -3.55 13.50 -6.06
CA LYS A 72 -2.15 13.78 -6.32
C LYS A 72 -2.02 15.21 -6.82
N ASP A 73 -1.21 16.01 -6.16
CA ASP A 73 -1.00 17.41 -6.51
C ASP A 73 -0.14 17.54 -7.77
N VAL A 74 -0.20 18.73 -8.37
CA VAL A 74 0.64 19.13 -9.51
C VAL A 74 2.13 19.01 -9.16
N ASN A 75 2.48 19.25 -7.89
CA ASN A 75 3.84 19.14 -7.37
C ASN A 75 4.28 17.68 -7.10
N GLY A 76 3.42 16.70 -7.38
CA GLY A 76 3.72 15.28 -7.25
C GLY A 76 3.41 14.66 -5.88
N TYR A 77 2.96 15.45 -4.91
CA TYR A 77 2.57 14.96 -3.59
C TYR A 77 1.29 14.15 -3.64
N TYR A 78 1.27 13.01 -2.95
CA TYR A 78 0.06 12.25 -2.66
C TYR A 78 -0.55 12.81 -1.37
N ASN A 79 -1.78 13.32 -1.47
CA ASN A 79 -2.54 13.83 -0.34
C ASN A 79 -3.35 12.69 0.27
N VAL A 80 -3.05 12.36 1.52
CA VAL A 80 -3.66 11.26 2.26
C VAL A 80 -4.27 11.78 3.55
N ARG A 81 -5.57 11.61 3.72
CA ARG A 81 -6.26 11.95 4.96
C ARG A 81 -6.18 10.79 5.94
N LEU A 82 -5.69 11.05 7.16
CA LEU A 82 -5.75 10.13 8.27
C LEU A 82 -6.41 10.82 9.47
N GLY A 83 -7.69 10.51 9.68
CA GLY A 83 -8.55 11.17 10.66
C GLY A 83 -8.78 12.64 10.29
N PRO A 84 -8.50 13.59 11.20
CA PRO A 84 -8.68 15.02 10.92
C PRO A 84 -7.59 15.59 10.01
N LYS A 85 -6.39 15.01 10.01
CA LYS A 85 -5.19 15.55 9.36
C LYS A 85 -5.02 15.04 7.93
N ILE A 86 -4.36 15.84 7.10
CA ILE A 86 -3.95 15.49 5.75
C ILE A 86 -2.43 15.46 5.69
N TYR A 87 -1.88 14.37 5.17
CA TYR A 87 -0.45 14.12 5.02
C TYR A 87 -0.10 14.16 3.55
N LEU A 88 0.94 14.92 3.22
CA LEU A 88 1.44 15.09 1.86
C LEU A 88 2.75 14.34 1.73
N VAL A 89 2.76 13.36 0.85
CA VAL A 89 3.87 12.41 0.69
C VAL A 89 4.40 12.52 -0.72
N ASN A 90 5.69 12.82 -0.87
CA ASN A 90 6.34 12.88 -2.18
C ASN A 90 7.15 11.60 -2.41
N VAL A 91 6.67 10.76 -3.32
CA VAL A 91 7.36 9.53 -3.72
C VAL A 91 7.23 9.30 -5.22
N SER A 92 8.30 8.77 -5.83
CA SER A 92 8.31 8.44 -7.25
C SER A 92 7.59 7.11 -7.54
N LEU A 93 7.42 6.76 -8.82
CA LEU A 93 6.87 5.45 -9.21
C LEU A 93 7.87 4.30 -9.10
N ASN A 94 9.15 4.60 -8.93
CA ASN A 94 10.26 3.65 -8.79
C ASN A 94 10.28 3.02 -7.39
N TYR A 95 10.99 1.90 -7.21
CA TYR A 95 11.15 1.31 -5.88
C TYR A 95 11.77 2.32 -4.91
N THR A 96 11.14 2.59 -3.77
CA THR A 96 11.64 3.56 -2.79
C THR A 96 11.99 2.84 -1.48
N PRO A 97 13.28 2.70 -1.13
CA PRO A 97 13.70 2.11 0.15
C PRO A 97 13.08 2.85 1.35
N ASP A 98 12.90 2.14 2.48
CA ASP A 98 12.24 2.60 3.71
C ASP A 98 10.74 2.92 3.59
N PHE A 99 10.25 3.14 2.37
CA PHE A 99 8.83 3.24 2.05
C PHE A 99 8.24 1.89 1.60
N ASP A 100 8.82 1.28 0.57
CA ASP A 100 8.32 0.06 -0.05
C ASP A 100 8.88 -1.21 0.62
N THR A 101 8.00 -2.10 1.09
CA THR A 101 8.39 -3.38 1.70
C THR A 101 8.37 -4.55 0.72
N GLU A 102 7.54 -4.49 -0.32
CA GLU A 102 7.16 -5.67 -1.13
C GLU A 102 7.45 -5.53 -2.64
N PHE A 103 8.05 -4.43 -3.07
CA PHE A 103 8.30 -4.19 -4.50
C PHE A 103 9.74 -4.57 -4.87
N PHE A 104 9.90 -5.74 -5.47
CA PHE A 104 11.18 -6.27 -5.95
C PHE A 104 11.26 -6.16 -7.48
N GLY A 105 11.58 -4.98 -7.99
CA GLY A 105 11.83 -4.80 -9.43
C GLY A 105 11.88 -3.34 -9.89
N GLY A 106 12.62 -3.06 -10.96
CA GLY A 106 12.74 -1.72 -11.54
C GLY A 106 13.87 -0.86 -10.94
N ILE A 107 13.93 0.39 -11.37
CA ILE A 107 14.94 1.35 -10.92
C ILE A 107 14.70 1.66 -9.44
N GLN A 108 15.77 1.69 -8.65
CA GLN A 108 15.75 2.10 -7.25
C GLN A 108 15.84 3.64 -7.16
N ALA A 109 14.95 4.26 -6.40
CA ALA A 109 15.01 5.67 -6.02
C ALA A 109 15.79 5.85 -4.71
N ALA A 110 16.06 7.11 -4.34
CA ALA A 110 16.61 7.44 -3.03
C ALA A 110 15.72 6.89 -1.89
N ALA A 111 16.34 6.57 -0.76
CA ALA A 111 15.63 6.15 0.44
C ALA A 111 14.66 7.25 0.92
N PHE A 112 13.49 6.84 1.40
CA PHE A 112 12.47 7.78 1.83
C PHE A 112 12.73 8.28 3.24
N ASP A 113 12.86 9.61 3.39
CA ASP A 113 12.88 10.25 4.69
C ASP A 113 11.45 10.53 5.17
N TRP A 114 11.10 9.94 6.31
CA TRP A 114 9.78 10.13 6.91
C TRP A 114 9.56 11.56 7.44
N HIS A 115 10.61 12.30 7.75
CA HIS A 115 10.52 13.69 8.22
C HIS A 115 10.24 14.67 7.08
N SER A 116 10.38 14.23 5.82
CA SER A 116 10.05 15.05 4.65
C SER A 116 8.54 15.13 4.39
N ILE A 117 7.70 14.46 5.19
CA ILE A 117 6.25 14.51 5.08
C ILE A 117 5.75 15.87 5.58
N LEU A 118 4.86 16.48 4.80
CA LEU A 118 4.16 17.69 5.23
C LEU A 118 2.77 17.32 5.74
N VAL A 119 2.28 18.08 6.70
CA VAL A 119 1.00 17.88 7.38
C VAL A 119 0.18 19.15 7.28
N LYS A 120 -1.12 18.97 7.03
CA LYS A 120 -2.16 19.97 7.20
C LYS A 120 -3.14 19.50 8.28
N GLU A 121 -3.44 20.37 9.23
CA GLU A 121 -4.45 20.10 10.27
C GLU A 121 -5.86 20.11 9.69
N THR A 122 -6.12 21.05 8.78
CA THR A 122 -7.36 21.21 8.02
C THR A 122 -7.03 21.49 6.55
N PRO A 123 -7.97 21.32 5.60
CA PRO A 123 -7.71 21.57 4.17
C PRO A 123 -7.11 22.96 3.88
N ASP A 124 -7.56 23.97 4.64
CA ASP A 124 -7.19 25.38 4.50
C ASP A 124 -5.99 25.79 5.36
N SER A 125 -5.48 24.90 6.21
CA SER A 125 -4.32 25.19 7.06
C SER A 125 -3.01 25.27 6.28
N GLU A 126 -2.07 26.03 6.83
CA GLU A 126 -0.70 26.10 6.33
C GLU A 126 0.02 24.75 6.43
N LEU A 127 0.94 24.53 5.51
CA LEU A 127 1.78 23.32 5.49
C LEU A 127 2.85 23.42 6.56
N ARG A 128 2.94 22.38 7.41
CA ARG A 128 4.02 22.22 8.36
C ARG A 128 4.73 20.88 8.19
N PRO A 129 6.00 20.74 8.59
CA PRO A 129 6.65 19.44 8.69
C PRO A 129 5.95 18.55 9.74
N ILE A 130 6.08 17.24 9.57
CA ILE A 130 5.60 16.27 10.54
C ILE A 130 6.41 16.34 11.85
N ASN A 131 5.72 16.17 12.99
CA ASN A 131 6.37 16.13 14.30
C ASN A 131 6.76 14.69 14.70
N GLU A 132 7.77 14.54 15.56
CA GLU A 132 8.24 13.22 16.02
C GLU A 132 7.13 12.42 16.73
N GLU A 133 6.30 13.09 17.53
CA GLU A 133 5.17 12.45 18.22
C GLU A 133 4.18 11.84 17.22
N GLU A 134 3.90 12.53 16.12
CA GLU A 134 3.01 12.03 15.07
C GLU A 134 3.64 10.86 14.33
N LEU A 135 4.94 10.95 14.07
CA LEU A 135 5.68 9.92 13.37
C LEU A 135 5.81 8.62 14.20
N SER A 136 5.86 8.76 15.52
CA SER A 136 5.88 7.64 16.48
C SER A 136 4.56 6.85 16.53
N VAL A 137 3.48 7.39 15.94
CA VAL A 137 2.17 6.74 15.91
C VAL A 137 2.24 5.47 15.07
N TYR A 138 2.00 4.32 15.72
CA TYR A 138 2.22 2.99 15.13
C TYR A 138 1.43 2.76 13.83
N TRP A 139 0.24 3.34 13.69
CA TRP A 139 -0.61 3.15 12.52
C TRP A 139 -0.26 4.08 11.35
N LEU A 140 0.51 5.16 11.58
CA LEU A 140 0.72 6.21 10.58
C LEU A 140 1.43 5.67 9.33
N LYS A 141 2.65 5.15 9.52
CA LYS A 141 3.51 4.67 8.42
C LYS A 141 2.81 3.60 7.60
N GLY A 142 2.15 2.65 8.26
CA GLY A 142 1.43 1.56 7.61
C GLY A 142 0.26 2.04 6.73
N ASN A 143 -0.55 2.99 7.23
CA ASN A 143 -1.67 3.52 6.47
C ASN A 143 -1.23 4.38 5.28
N ILE A 144 -0.21 5.23 5.47
CA ILE A 144 0.38 6.02 4.39
C ILE A 144 0.90 5.10 3.29
N LYS A 145 1.71 4.09 3.65
CA LYS A 145 2.24 3.11 2.68
C LYS A 145 1.12 2.45 1.90
N LYS A 146 0.09 1.95 2.58
CA LYS A 146 -1.04 1.25 1.96
C LYS A 146 -1.74 2.12 0.91
N LEU A 147 -2.11 3.35 1.26
CA LEU A 147 -2.85 4.24 0.36
C LEU A 147 -1.99 4.70 -0.82
N VAL A 148 -0.75 5.13 -0.55
CA VAL A 148 0.15 5.64 -1.61
C VAL A 148 0.58 4.52 -2.55
N ASN A 149 0.89 3.33 -2.04
CA ASN A 149 1.29 2.20 -2.88
C ASN A 149 0.15 1.68 -3.74
N TYR A 150 -1.08 1.69 -3.24
CA TYR A 150 -2.25 1.39 -4.04
C TYR A 150 -2.37 2.34 -5.25
N GLN A 151 -2.22 3.65 -5.03
CA GLN A 151 -2.25 4.63 -6.11
C GLN A 151 -1.08 4.50 -7.08
N ARG A 152 0.13 4.21 -6.57
CA ARG A 152 1.31 3.94 -7.42
C ARG A 152 1.11 2.69 -8.26
N ALA A 153 0.48 1.65 -7.74
CA ALA A 153 0.16 0.44 -8.49
C ALA A 153 -0.78 0.74 -9.67
N ILE A 154 -1.85 1.53 -9.45
CA ILE A 154 -2.76 1.99 -10.51
C ILE A 154 -2.00 2.81 -11.58
N GLN A 155 -1.13 3.73 -11.14
CA GLN A 155 -0.34 4.55 -12.07
C GLN A 155 0.65 3.71 -12.89
N ARG A 156 1.29 2.70 -12.27
CA ARG A 156 2.17 1.76 -12.98
C ARG A 156 1.40 0.92 -14.00
N SER A 157 0.24 0.38 -13.61
CA SER A 157 -0.57 -0.42 -14.54
C SER A 157 -1.02 0.42 -15.73
N ALA A 158 -1.48 1.65 -15.51
CA ALA A 158 -1.89 2.56 -16.58
C ALA A 158 -0.74 2.84 -17.57
N LYS A 159 0.50 3.06 -17.09
CA LYS A 159 1.68 3.23 -17.95
C LYS A 159 2.04 1.96 -18.73
N SER A 160 1.97 0.80 -18.09
CA SER A 160 2.27 -0.49 -18.73
C SER A 160 1.24 -0.90 -19.79
N GLN A 161 0.00 -0.42 -19.68
CA GLN A 161 -1.09 -0.70 -20.63
C GLN A 161 -1.03 0.15 -21.90
N THR A 162 0.04 0.92 -22.11
CA THR A 162 0.25 1.65 -23.36
C THR A 162 0.27 0.65 -24.53
N PRO A 163 -0.66 0.80 -25.49
CA PRO A 163 -0.80 -0.18 -26.55
C PRO A 163 0.45 -0.19 -27.44
N ARG A 164 1.00 -1.38 -27.71
CA ARG A 164 2.19 -1.55 -28.58
C ARG A 164 2.03 -0.94 -29.98
N TYR A 165 0.80 -0.79 -30.44
CA TYR A 165 0.45 -0.27 -31.76
C TYR A 165 -0.52 0.89 -31.61
N SER A 166 -0.40 1.89 -32.48
CA SER A 166 -1.35 3.00 -32.54
C SER A 166 -2.76 2.52 -32.92
N LYS A 167 -3.76 3.38 -32.74
CA LYS A 167 -5.15 3.06 -33.10
C LYS A 167 -5.25 2.73 -34.60
N GLU A 168 -4.56 3.50 -35.43
CA GLU A 168 -4.53 3.39 -36.88
C GLU A 168 -3.87 2.08 -37.31
N GLN A 169 -2.71 1.75 -36.74
CA GLN A 169 -2.02 0.48 -37.01
C GLN A 169 -2.89 -0.74 -36.65
N ARG A 170 -3.67 -0.66 -35.57
CA ARG A 170 -4.60 -1.72 -35.18
C ARG A 170 -5.76 -1.87 -36.17
N ILE A 171 -6.27 -0.74 -36.67
CA ILE A 171 -7.33 -0.73 -37.68
C ILE A 171 -6.80 -1.28 -39.01
N GLU A 172 -5.61 -0.84 -39.44
CA GLU A 172 -4.96 -1.32 -40.67
C GLU A 172 -4.69 -2.81 -40.62
N TYR A 173 -4.11 -3.32 -39.52
CA TYR A 173 -3.91 -4.76 -39.32
C TYR A 173 -5.23 -5.53 -39.41
N ARG A 174 -6.29 -5.04 -38.77
CA ARG A 174 -7.62 -5.66 -38.84
C ARG A 174 -8.15 -5.66 -40.27
N ASN A 175 -8.07 -4.54 -40.98
CA ASN A 175 -8.55 -4.42 -42.36
C ASN A 175 -7.77 -5.33 -43.32
N ALA A 176 -6.44 -5.45 -43.14
CA ALA A 176 -5.60 -6.35 -43.92
C ALA A 176 -6.00 -7.83 -43.77
N GLN A 177 -6.49 -8.25 -42.60
CA GLN A 177 -7.00 -9.61 -42.39
C GLN A 177 -8.30 -9.91 -43.16
N TYR A 178 -9.14 -8.90 -43.40
CA TYR A 178 -10.41 -9.07 -44.12
C TYR A 178 -10.30 -8.84 -45.63
N ASN A 179 -9.33 -8.02 -46.08
CA ASN A 179 -9.13 -7.70 -47.51
C ASN A 179 -8.17 -8.67 -48.22
N GLY A 180 -7.54 -9.60 -47.50
CA GLY A 180 -6.63 -10.62 -48.04
C GLY A 180 -7.26 -12.00 -48.23
N ALA A 181 -8.59 -12.14 -48.07
CA ALA A 181 -9.38 -13.34 -48.33
C ALA A 181 -10.27 -13.11 -49.56
#